data_AF-A0A2I0I839-F1
#
_entry.id   AF-A0A2I0I839-F1
#
_cell.length_a   1.000
_cell.length_b   1.000
_cell.length_c   1.000
_cell.angle_alpha   90.00
_cell.angle_beta   90.00
_cell.angle_gamma   90.00
#
_symmetry.space_group_name_H-M   'P 1'
#
loop_
_entity.id
_entity.type
_entity.pdbx_description
1 polymer ?
#
loop_
_entity_poly.entity_id
_entity_poly.type
_entity_poly.pdbx_seq_one_letter_code
_entity_poly.pdbx_strand_id
1 'polypeptide(L)'
;VTDSGCGIAPQDLPNIFTKFSLPRNGPNRSSSGAGLGLAICKRFVSLMGGHIWVESEGQGKGSSVTFLVKLGVCKDPCDIAALQVAPKARPSHSSADFSRQKPMRDAEANVSHNQRYQRSV
;
A
#
# COMPACT_ATOMS: atom_id res chain seq x y z
N VAL A 1 22.59 3.08 -2.06
CA VAL A 1 22.76 1.75 -1.43
C VAL A 1 23.04 0.78 -2.54
N THR A 2 24.14 0.02 -2.45
CA THR A 2 24.58 -0.88 -3.53
C THR A 2 24.79 -2.28 -2.97
N ASP A 3 24.32 -3.29 -3.70
CA ASP A 3 24.44 -4.70 -3.35
C ASP A 3 25.09 -5.51 -4.48
N SER A 4 25.57 -6.71 -4.17
CA SER A 4 26.17 -7.68 -5.10
C SER A 4 25.30 -8.93 -5.32
N GLY A 5 24.00 -8.83 -5.06
CA GLY A 5 23.04 -9.91 -5.13
C GLY A 5 22.66 -10.33 -6.56
N CYS A 6 21.50 -10.97 -6.69
CA CYS A 6 21.03 -11.55 -7.96
C CYS A 6 20.74 -10.54 -9.06
N GLY A 7 20.78 -9.24 -8.78
CA GLY A 7 20.44 -8.18 -9.73
C GLY A 7 18.97 -8.19 -10.16
N ILE A 8 18.64 -7.32 -11.12
CA ILE A 8 17.27 -7.08 -11.57
C ILE A 8 17.23 -7.19 -13.09
N ALA A 9 16.26 -7.92 -13.64
CA ALA A 9 16.08 -8.01 -15.08
C ALA A 9 15.58 -6.65 -15.64
N PRO A 10 16.06 -6.19 -16.81
CA PRO A 10 15.67 -4.91 -17.37
C PRO A 10 14.15 -4.71 -17.50
N GLN A 11 13.41 -5.78 -17.84
CA GLN A 11 11.95 -5.73 -17.94
C GLN A 11 11.22 -5.52 -16.60
N ASP A 12 11.85 -5.81 -15.48
CA ASP A 12 11.25 -5.70 -14.14
C ASP A 12 11.52 -4.31 -13.51
N LEU A 13 12.56 -3.59 -13.97
CA LEU A 13 12.93 -2.25 -13.47
C LEU A 13 11.75 -1.24 -13.45
N PRO A 14 10.91 -1.14 -14.50
CA PRO A 14 9.80 -0.18 -14.50
C PRO A 14 8.76 -0.44 -13.39
N ASN A 15 8.64 -1.68 -12.94
CA ASN A 15 7.60 -2.13 -12.01
C ASN A 15 8.11 -2.31 -10.58
N ILE A 16 9.39 -2.09 -10.30
CA ILE A 16 10.00 -2.46 -9.03
C ILE A 16 9.47 -1.67 -7.81
N PHE A 17 8.91 -0.48 -8.07
CA PHE A 17 8.25 0.34 -7.05
C PHE A 17 6.74 0.12 -6.96
N THR A 18 6.20 -0.81 -7.76
CA THR A 18 4.78 -1.18 -7.73
C THR A 18 4.53 -2.13 -6.55
N LYS A 19 3.45 -1.87 -5.80
CA LYS A 19 3.06 -2.72 -4.67
C LYS A 19 2.80 -4.15 -5.15
N PHE A 20 3.30 -5.14 -4.41
CA PHE A 20 3.13 -6.56 -4.72
C PHE A 20 3.76 -7.00 -6.04
N SER A 21 4.64 -6.17 -6.63
CA SER A 21 5.41 -6.58 -7.81
C SER A 21 6.52 -7.52 -7.38
N LEU A 22 6.42 -8.77 -7.83
CA LEU A 22 7.52 -9.74 -7.75
C LEU A 22 8.12 -9.91 -9.15
N PRO A 23 9.46 -10.08 -9.26
CA PRO A 23 10.10 -10.37 -10.55
C PRO A 23 9.47 -11.62 -11.19
N ARG A 24 9.08 -11.51 -12.46
CA ARG A 24 8.34 -12.58 -13.13
C ARG A 24 9.21 -13.81 -13.40
N ASN A 25 10.51 -13.59 -13.62
CA ASN A 25 11.47 -14.61 -14.09
C ASN A 25 12.83 -14.54 -13.34
N GLY A 26 12.83 -14.72 -12.02
CA GLY A 26 14.06 -14.84 -11.22
C GLY A 26 14.28 -16.28 -10.71
N PRO A 27 15.51 -16.84 -10.76
CA PRO A 27 15.81 -18.20 -10.29
C PRO A 27 15.69 -18.40 -8.76
N ASN A 28 15.35 -17.36 -8.00
CA ASN A 28 15.09 -17.43 -6.57
C ASN A 28 13.62 -17.15 -6.26
N ARG A 29 12.82 -18.22 -6.32
CA ARG A 29 11.43 -18.29 -5.84
C ARG A 29 11.32 -18.20 -4.30
N SER A 30 12.33 -17.61 -3.65
CA SER A 30 12.54 -17.57 -2.19
C SER A 30 12.72 -16.15 -1.65
N SER A 31 12.37 -15.11 -2.42
CA SER A 31 12.25 -13.76 -1.86
C SER A 31 11.00 -13.71 -0.98
N SER A 32 11.19 -13.90 0.33
CA SER A 32 10.17 -13.99 1.39
C SER A 32 9.39 -12.68 1.65
N GLY A 33 9.23 -11.83 0.64
CA GLY A 33 8.65 -10.49 0.79
C GLY A 33 7.43 -10.29 -0.10
N ALA A 34 6.38 -9.66 0.43
CA ALA A 34 5.18 -9.30 -0.31
C ALA A 34 5.38 -8.19 -1.37
N GLY A 35 6.62 -7.84 -1.75
CA GLY A 35 6.89 -6.78 -2.72
C GLY A 35 6.42 -5.39 -2.28
N LEU A 36 6.41 -5.10 -0.97
CA LEU A 36 5.95 -3.81 -0.43
C LEU A 36 7.08 -2.84 -0.06
N GLY A 37 8.28 -3.34 0.24
CA GLY A 37 9.38 -2.51 0.78
C GLY A 37 9.70 -1.31 -0.10
N LEU A 38 10.02 -1.54 -1.38
CA LEU A 38 10.36 -0.46 -2.31
C LEU A 38 9.18 0.48 -2.60
N ALA A 39 7.95 -0.05 -2.66
CA ALA A 39 6.75 0.80 -2.81
C ALA A 39 6.56 1.75 -1.62
N ILE A 40 6.86 1.28 -0.39
CA ILE A 40 6.83 2.11 0.83
C ILE A 40 7.96 3.15 0.79
N CYS A 41 9.19 2.75 0.42
CA CYS A 41 10.31 3.68 0.27
C CYS A 41 9.99 4.81 -0.70
N LYS A 42 9.43 4.49 -1.87
CA LYS A 42 9.00 5.49 -2.85
C LYS A 42 7.98 6.46 -2.26
N ARG A 43 6.99 5.96 -1.52
CA ARG A 43 6.01 6.83 -0.86
C ARG A 43 6.65 7.78 0.14
N PHE A 44 7.56 7.32 0.99
CA PHE A 44 8.22 8.19 1.96
C PHE A 44 9.10 9.24 1.29
N VAL A 45 9.93 8.83 0.33
CA VAL A 45 10.78 9.76 -0.42
C VAL A 45 9.93 10.81 -1.14
N SER A 46 8.82 10.42 -1.76
CA SER A 46 7.88 11.37 -2.38
C SER A 46 7.22 12.32 -1.37
N LEU A 47 6.83 11.84 -0.19
CA LEU A 47 6.29 12.70 0.87
C LEU A 47 7.34 13.71 1.38
N MET A 48 8.62 13.37 1.32
CA MET A 48 9.73 14.26 1.63
C MET A 48 10.11 15.19 0.46
N GLY A 49 9.32 15.22 -0.62
CA GLY A 49 9.61 16.02 -1.82
C GLY A 49 10.84 15.56 -2.59
N GLY A 50 11.24 14.29 -2.40
CA GLY A 50 12.43 13.70 -2.98
C GLY A 50 12.17 12.83 -4.20
N HIS A 51 13.25 12.21 -4.68
CA HIS A 51 13.25 11.26 -5.80
C HIS A 51 14.01 9.99 -5.44
N ILE A 52 13.57 8.83 -5.95
CA ILE A 52 14.22 7.53 -5.76
C ILE A 52 14.21 6.76 -7.08
N TRP A 53 15.32 6.10 -7.40
CA TRP A 53 15.47 5.26 -8.58
C TRP A 53 16.35 4.05 -8.27
N VAL A 54 16.36 3.08 -9.18
CA VAL A 54 17.21 1.90 -9.09
C VAL A 54 17.91 1.66 -10.42
N GLU A 55 19.14 1.19 -10.34
CA GLU A 55 19.98 0.82 -11.47
C GLU A 55 20.49 -0.61 -11.24
N SER A 56 20.53 -1.41 -12.30
CA SER A 56 21.10 -2.76 -12.28
C SER A 56 21.56 -3.10 -13.69
N GLU A 57 22.76 -3.67 -13.81
CA GLU A 57 23.32 -4.13 -15.08
C GLU A 57 22.72 -5.48 -15.55
N GLY A 58 21.77 -6.04 -14.78
CA GLY A 58 21.11 -7.29 -15.09
C GLY A 58 21.34 -8.37 -14.02
N GLN A 59 20.97 -9.60 -14.36
CA GLN A 59 21.05 -10.73 -13.42
C GLN A 59 22.51 -11.05 -13.04
N GLY A 60 22.74 -11.32 -11.76
CA GLY A 60 24.05 -11.67 -11.19
C GLY A 60 25.03 -10.50 -11.04
N LYS A 61 24.59 -9.26 -11.27
CA LYS A 61 25.42 -8.04 -11.17
C LYS A 61 25.08 -7.15 -9.98
N GLY A 62 24.15 -7.57 -9.12
CA GLY A 62 23.64 -6.74 -8.04
C GLY A 62 22.80 -5.55 -8.52
N SER A 63 22.53 -4.62 -7.61
CA SER A 63 21.76 -3.41 -7.91
C SER A 63 22.20 -2.22 -7.06
N SER A 64 21.84 -1.02 -7.50
CA SER A 64 22.06 0.22 -6.77
C SER A 64 20.76 1.00 -6.67
N VAL A 65 20.28 1.22 -5.44
CA VAL A 65 19.12 2.07 -5.14
C VAL A 65 19.64 3.41 -4.63
N THR A 66 19.22 4.49 -5.28
CA THR A 66 19.62 5.85 -4.91
C THR A 66 18.37 6.70 -4.68
N PHE A 67 18.42 7.55 -3.65
CA PHE A 67 17.37 8.52 -3.38
C PHE A 67 17.96 9.87 -2.96
N LEU A 68 17.19 10.92 -3.21
CA LEU A 68 17.51 12.30 -2.90
C LEU A 68 16.32 12.91 -2.18
N VAL A 69 16.57 13.56 -1.04
CA VAL A 69 15.56 14.29 -0.26
C VAL A 69 16.15 15.60 0.23
N LYS A 70 15.33 16.64 0.34
CA LYS A 70 15.75 17.90 0.93
C LYS A 70 15.47 17.87 2.43
N LEU A 71 16.52 18.00 3.24
CA LEU A 71 16.42 18.06 4.69
C LEU A 71 16.64 19.49 5.18
N GLY A 72 15.98 19.86 6.26
CA GLY A 72 16.32 21.06 7.02
C GLY A 72 17.60 20.83 7.82
N VAL A 73 18.41 21.88 7.98
CA VAL A 73 19.55 21.86 8.91
C VAL A 73 19.05 22.35 10.27
N CYS A 74 19.14 21.50 11.28
CA CYS A 74 18.88 21.93 12.65
C CYS A 74 20.10 22.69 13.17
N LYS A 75 19.94 23.95 13.58
CA LYS A 75 21.04 24.80 14.08
C LYS A 75 21.30 24.62 15.57
N ASP A 76 20.30 24.18 16.33
CA ASP A 76 20.38 23.98 17.77
C ASP A 76 20.04 22.52 18.10
N PRO A 77 20.96 21.72 18.69
CA PRO A 77 20.74 20.30 18.96
C PRO A 77 19.70 20.00 20.07
N CYS A 78 18.85 20.96 20.46
CA CYS A 78 17.87 20.82 21.53
C CYS A 78 16.46 21.21 21.05
N ASP A 79 15.91 20.47 20.09
CA ASP A 79 14.51 20.67 19.66
C ASP A 79 13.80 19.36 19.33
N ILE A 80 14.04 18.32 20.14
CA ILE A 80 13.27 17.06 20.09
C ILE A 80 11.92 17.20 20.85
N ALA A 81 11.71 18.30 21.59
CA ALA A 81 10.53 18.50 22.44
C ALA A 81 9.27 19.02 21.70
N ALA A 82 9.38 19.59 20.50
CA ALA A 82 8.28 20.33 19.86
C ALA A 82 7.46 19.55 18.81
N LEU A 83 7.88 18.36 18.37
CA LEU A 83 7.12 17.52 17.42
C LEU A 83 6.08 16.63 18.13
N GLN A 84 5.31 17.20 19.06
CA GLN A 84 4.05 16.58 19.47
C GLN A 84 3.02 16.84 18.37
N VAL A 85 2.90 15.91 17.41
CA VAL A 85 1.70 15.80 16.58
C VAL A 85 0.57 15.36 17.50
N ALA A 86 -0.04 16.32 18.20
CA ALA A 86 -1.23 16.07 18.99
C ALA A 86 -2.31 15.51 18.03
N PRO A 87 -2.85 14.31 18.26
CA PRO A 87 -3.98 13.84 17.47
C PRO A 87 -5.14 14.76 17.80
N LYS A 88 -5.58 15.59 16.85
CA LYS A 88 -6.77 16.41 17.00
C LYS A 88 -7.96 15.46 17.09
N ALA A 89 -8.40 15.13 18.30
CA ALA A 89 -9.58 14.33 18.55
C ALA A 89 -10.77 15.00 17.83
N ARG A 90 -11.38 14.28 16.87
CA ARG A 90 -12.64 14.72 16.26
C ARG A 90 -13.75 14.44 17.26
N PRO A 91 -14.61 15.40 17.61
CA PRO A 91 -15.83 15.10 18.35
C PRO A 91 -16.72 14.21 17.46
N SER A 92 -17.02 13.02 17.95
CA SER A 92 -17.98 12.10 17.36
C SER A 92 -19.40 12.66 17.56
N HIS A 93 -19.95 13.31 16.53
CA HIS A 93 -21.39 13.51 16.47
C HIS A 93 -22.06 12.19 16.02
N SER A 94 -22.24 11.28 16.98
CA SER A 94 -23.18 10.17 16.85
C SER A 94 -24.50 10.58 17.50
N SER A 95 -25.34 11.31 16.79
CA SER A 95 -26.77 11.40 17.12
C SER A 95 -27.55 10.55 16.12
N ALA A 96 -27.47 9.23 16.31
CA ALA A 96 -28.41 8.31 15.68
C ALA A 96 -29.66 8.26 16.57
N ASP A 97 -30.65 9.08 16.23
CA ASP A 97 -31.97 9.07 16.84
C ASP A 97 -32.73 7.82 16.34
N PHE A 98 -32.77 6.78 17.18
CA PHE A 98 -33.30 5.45 16.86
C PHE A 98 -34.81 5.33 17.13
N SER A 99 -35.55 6.40 16.85
CA SER A 99 -36.95 6.53 17.26
C SER A 99 -37.92 6.39 16.09
N ARG A 100 -37.91 5.26 15.35
CA ARG A 100 -39.05 4.81 14.51
C ARG A 100 -39.11 3.29 14.39
N GLN A 101 -39.61 2.62 15.43
CA GLN A 101 -40.23 1.31 15.28
C GLN A 101 -41.73 1.50 15.07
N LYS A 102 -42.24 1.08 13.91
CA LYS A 102 -43.68 0.90 13.65
C LYS A 102 -43.91 -0.62 13.62
N PRO A 103 -44.80 -1.20 14.44
CA PRO A 103 -45.07 -2.62 14.39
C PRO A 103 -45.93 -2.92 13.15
N MET A 104 -45.40 -3.72 12.23
CA MET A 104 -46.18 -4.31 11.13
C MET A 104 -46.82 -5.59 11.64
N ARG A 105 -48.15 -5.66 11.54
CA ARG A 105 -48.97 -6.81 11.97
C ARG A 105 -48.74 -8.00 11.05
N ASP A 106 -48.84 -9.19 11.65
CA ASP A 106 -48.78 -10.50 11.03
C ASP A 106 -49.88 -10.69 9.98
N ALA A 107 -49.52 -11.31 8.85
CA ALA A 107 -50.46 -12.02 7.99
C ALA A 107 -49.70 -13.12 7.24
N GLU A 108 -50.08 -14.35 7.55
CA GLU A 108 -49.61 -15.62 6.99
C GLU A 108 -50.02 -15.85 5.52
N ALA A 109 -49.39 -16.90 4.96
CA ALA A 109 -49.68 -17.62 3.70
C ALA A 109 -49.19 -16.89 2.42
N ASN A 110 -48.59 -17.55 1.43
CA ASN A 110 -48.88 -18.88 0.93
C ASN A 110 -47.70 -19.43 0.11
N VAL A 111 -47.63 -20.75 0.03
CA VAL A 111 -46.59 -21.58 -0.60
C VAL A 111 -46.69 -21.58 -2.14
N SER A 112 -45.54 -21.82 -2.80
CA SER A 112 -45.36 -22.43 -4.15
C SER A 112 -45.16 -21.50 -5.35
N HIS A 113 -43.94 -21.48 -5.92
CA HIS A 113 -43.65 -22.04 -7.25
C HIS A 113 -42.17 -21.93 -7.68
N ASN A 114 -41.60 -23.07 -8.06
CA ASN A 114 -40.40 -23.19 -8.88
C ASN A 114 -40.60 -22.57 -10.28
N GLN A 115 -39.57 -21.94 -10.87
CA GLN A 115 -39.00 -22.35 -12.16
C GLN A 115 -37.83 -21.49 -12.68
N ARG A 116 -36.81 -22.22 -13.16
CA ARG A 116 -35.95 -21.99 -14.35
C ARG A 116 -34.96 -20.81 -14.35
N TYR A 117 -33.72 -21.16 -14.00
CA TYR A 117 -32.54 -20.66 -14.71
C TYR A 117 -32.57 -21.16 -16.16
N GLN A 118 -32.70 -20.26 -17.13
CA GLN A 118 -32.25 -20.52 -18.51
C GLN A 118 -30.90 -19.82 -18.73
N ARG A 119 -29.91 -20.65 -19.10
CA ARG A 119 -28.67 -20.23 -19.77
C ARG A 119 -29.03 -19.60 -21.12
N SER A 120 -28.27 -18.59 -21.52
CA SER A 120 -28.07 -18.30 -22.93
C SER A 120 -26.58 -18.03 -23.19
N VAL A 121 -26.12 -18.73 -24.22
CA VAL A 121 -24.84 -18.67 -24.92
C VAL A 121 -24.65 -17.31 -25.57
#